data_AF-A0A433C8U8-F1
#
_entry.id   AF-A0A433C8U8-F1
#
_cell.length_a   1.000
_cell.length_b   1.000
_cell.length_c   1.000
_cell.angle_alpha   90.00
_cell.angle_beta   90.00
_cell.angle_gamma   90.00
#
_symmetry.space_group_name_H-M   'P 1'
#
loop_
_entity.id
_entity.type
_entity.pdbx_description
1 polymer ?
#
loop_
_entity_poly.entity_id
_entity_poly.type
_entity_poly.pdbx_seq_one_letter_code
_entity_poly.pdbx_strand_id
1 'polypeptide(L)'
;MTTAGRYQCAPWCTEGNGHPDYFLRADQSCWGPERKTVLSLENDAPALPMERVPCDAPAIAVYPYQGWYQLPKIKLHIYAERQDLDVDFLLTPAEAIELAEHLITTVETIALAEASRR
;
A
#
# COMPACT_ATOMS: atom_id res chain seq x y z
N MET A 1 8.89 30.24 25.96
CA MET A 1 8.46 29.70 24.65
C MET A 1 8.77 28.23 24.65
N THR A 2 7.76 27.40 24.91
CA THR A 2 7.85 25.94 24.84
C THR A 2 8.06 25.56 23.38
N THR A 3 9.18 24.93 23.07
CA THR A 3 9.42 24.27 21.78
C THR A 3 8.30 23.25 21.60
N ALA A 4 7.28 23.57 20.81
CA ALA A 4 6.32 22.57 20.35
C ALA A 4 7.18 21.47 19.71
N GLY A 5 7.17 20.27 20.30
CA GLY A 5 8.07 19.20 19.91
C GLY A 5 7.92 18.96 18.41
N ARG A 6 9.04 19.05 17.68
CA ARG A 6 9.09 18.69 16.26
C ARG A 6 8.47 17.30 16.13
N TYR A 7 7.41 17.21 15.33
CA TYR A 7 6.82 15.92 14.97
C TYR A 7 7.93 15.07 14.31
N GLN A 8 8.19 13.90 14.87
CA GLN A 8 9.21 12.99 14.37
C GLN A 8 8.55 11.96 13.46
N CYS A 9 9.06 11.83 12.24
CA CYS A 9 8.65 10.74 11.37
C CYS A 9 9.09 9.39 11.94
N ALA A 10 8.35 8.35 11.56
CA ALA A 10 8.79 6.98 11.78
C ALA A 10 10.09 6.67 10.99
N PRO A 11 10.91 5.70 11.45
CA PRO A 11 12.20 5.37 10.82
C PRO A 11 12.13 4.90 9.36
N TRP A 12 10.96 4.46 8.92
CA TRP A 12 10.73 4.01 7.55
C TRP A 12 10.32 5.14 6.59
N CYS A 13 10.17 6.37 7.09
CA CYS A 13 9.84 7.51 6.24
C CYS A 13 10.96 7.80 5.24
N THR A 14 10.60 7.92 3.96
CA THR A 14 11.55 8.20 2.88
C THR A 14 12.16 9.60 2.95
N GLU A 15 11.44 10.58 3.52
CA GLU A 15 11.91 11.96 3.66
C GLU A 15 12.38 12.31 5.08
N GLY A 16 11.90 11.61 6.11
CA GLY A 16 12.44 11.61 7.47
C GLY A 16 12.31 12.92 8.27
N ASN A 17 11.75 13.99 7.70
CA ASN A 17 11.77 15.32 8.30
C ASN A 17 10.44 15.74 8.96
N GLY A 18 9.38 14.92 8.86
CA GLY A 18 8.05 15.28 9.37
C GLY A 18 7.28 16.24 8.46
N HIS A 19 7.81 16.52 7.27
CA HIS A 19 7.24 17.38 6.24
C HIS A 19 6.74 18.75 6.76
N PRO A 20 7.47 19.45 7.65
CA PRO A 20 6.96 20.64 8.35
C PRO A 20 6.74 21.85 7.42
N ASP A 21 7.39 21.85 6.25
CA ASP A 21 7.31 22.93 5.27
C ASP A 21 6.05 22.83 4.39
N TYR A 22 5.31 21.71 4.49
CA TYR A 22 4.05 21.54 3.77
C TYR A 22 2.94 22.33 4.45
N PHE A 23 2.21 23.11 3.65
CA PHE A 23 1.20 24.04 4.15
C PHE A 23 -0.03 23.33 4.73
N LEU A 24 -0.49 22.25 4.08
CA LEU A 24 -1.68 21.52 4.52
C LEU A 24 -1.29 20.40 5.47
N ARG A 25 -2.06 20.23 6.56
CA ARG A 25 -1.84 19.14 7.54
C ARG A 25 -1.93 17.75 6.92
N ALA A 26 -2.68 17.59 5.83
CA ALA A 26 -2.78 16.32 5.11
C ALA A 26 -1.45 15.94 4.44
N ASP A 27 -0.70 16.94 3.99
CA ASP A 27 0.59 16.75 3.33
C ASP A 27 1.75 16.66 4.33
N GLN A 28 1.51 17.00 5.60
CA GLN A 28 2.43 16.76 6.71
C GLN A 28 2.38 15.30 7.16
N SER A 29 2.71 14.38 6.24
CA SER A 29 2.58 12.94 6.44
C SER A 29 3.82 12.19 5.97
N CYS A 30 4.21 11.17 6.72
CA CYS A 30 5.35 10.32 6.40
C CYS A 30 4.90 9.16 5.50
N TRP A 31 5.57 9.00 4.37
CA TRP A 31 5.39 7.89 3.43
C TRP A 31 6.63 7.01 3.46
N GLY A 32 6.44 5.69 3.40
CA GLY A 32 7.56 4.76 3.26
C GLY A 32 7.58 4.05 1.91
N PRO A 33 8.47 3.04 1.77
CA PRO A 33 8.65 2.33 0.51
C PRO A 33 7.37 1.63 0.04
N GLU A 34 7.07 1.77 -1.25
CA GLU A 34 5.96 1.11 -1.92
C GLU A 34 6.31 -0.34 -2.29
N ARG A 35 5.33 -1.24 -2.10
CA ARG A 35 5.32 -2.59 -2.67
C ARG A 35 4.08 -2.75 -3.54
N LYS A 36 4.28 -2.96 -4.84
CA LYS A 36 3.21 -3.01 -5.84
C LYS A 36 3.02 -4.43 -6.37
N THR A 37 1.79 -4.92 -6.37
CA THR A 37 1.36 -6.18 -6.98
C THR A 37 0.53 -5.86 -8.22
N VAL A 38 1.02 -6.25 -9.40
CA VAL A 38 0.31 -6.03 -10.68
C VAL A 38 -0.80 -7.05 -10.86
N LEU A 39 -2.00 -6.58 -11.21
CA LEU A 39 -3.16 -7.41 -11.46
C LEU A 39 -3.18 -7.89 -12.92
N SER A 40 -2.30 -8.84 -13.26
CA SER A 40 -2.06 -9.29 -14.65
C SER A 40 -3.26 -9.93 -15.38
N LEU A 41 -4.34 -10.26 -14.67
CA LEU A 41 -5.56 -10.81 -15.25
C LEU A 41 -6.61 -9.74 -15.58
N GLU A 42 -6.39 -8.49 -15.16
CA GLU A 42 -7.26 -7.38 -15.50
C GLU A 42 -7.10 -6.97 -16.97
N ASN A 43 -8.15 -6.34 -17.52
CA ASN A 43 -8.11 -5.84 -18.89
C ASN A 43 -6.96 -4.83 -19.06
N ASP A 44 -6.21 -5.00 -20.16
CA ASP A 44 -5.04 -4.16 -20.51
C ASP A 44 -3.89 -4.21 -19.50
N ALA A 45 -3.93 -5.19 -18.58
CA ALA A 45 -2.78 -5.48 -17.77
C ALA A 45 -1.61 -5.92 -18.66
N PRO A 46 -0.39 -5.45 -18.35
CA PRO A 46 0.76 -5.80 -19.16
C PRO A 46 1.10 -7.29 -19.01
N ALA A 47 1.58 -7.90 -20.09
CA ALA A 47 2.05 -9.29 -20.07
C ALA A 47 3.22 -9.46 -19.08
N LEU A 48 3.15 -10.49 -18.24
CA LEU A 48 4.23 -10.85 -17.32
C LEU A 48 5.17 -11.90 -17.94
N PRO A 49 6.48 -11.94 -17.58
CA PRO A 49 7.15 -11.06 -16.62
C PRO A 49 7.54 -9.70 -17.23
N MET A 50 7.57 -8.65 -16.40
CA MET A 50 8.02 -7.32 -16.80
C MET A 50 9.31 -6.91 -16.09
N GLU A 51 10.18 -6.18 -16.80
CA GLU A 51 11.38 -5.56 -16.21
C GLU A 51 11.04 -4.31 -15.38
N ARG A 52 10.00 -3.56 -15.77
CA ARG A 52 9.45 -2.42 -15.03
C ARG A 52 7.94 -2.42 -15.09
N VAL A 53 7.32 -2.12 -13.96
CA VAL A 53 5.85 -1.98 -13.84
C VAL A 53 5.45 -0.58 -14.30
N PRO A 54 4.59 -0.44 -15.32
CA PRO A 54 4.03 0.86 -15.71
C PRO A 54 3.31 1.55 -14.54
N CYS A 55 3.35 2.88 -14.52
CA CYS A 55 2.68 3.67 -13.48
C CYS A 55 1.16 3.44 -13.50
N ASP A 56 0.60 3.34 -14.70
CA ASP A 56 -0.81 3.13 -15.06
C ASP A 56 -1.23 1.65 -15.11
N ALA A 57 -0.35 0.70 -14.77
CA ALA A 57 -0.74 -0.70 -14.71
C ALA A 57 -1.76 -0.94 -13.57
N PRO A 58 -2.86 -1.66 -13.82
CA PRO A 58 -3.79 -2.09 -12.77
C PRO A 58 -3.05 -2.84 -11.66
N ALA A 59 -3.17 -2.35 -10.44
CA ALA A 59 -2.34 -2.82 -9.35
C ALA A 59 -2.93 -2.51 -7.97
N ILE A 60 -2.43 -3.27 -7.01
CA ILE A 60 -2.59 -2.99 -5.59
C ILE A 60 -1.21 -2.64 -5.04
N ALA A 61 -1.08 -1.44 -4.47
CA ALA A 61 0.13 -0.98 -3.83
C ALA A 61 -0.05 -0.88 -2.31
N VAL A 62 0.97 -1.27 -1.56
CA VAL A 62 1.01 -1.14 -0.09
C VAL A 62 2.25 -0.41 0.35
N TYR A 63 2.09 0.52 1.29
CA TYR A 63 3.20 1.24 1.91
C TYR A 63 2.86 1.64 3.35
N PRO A 64 3.86 1.73 4.23
CA PRO A 64 3.64 2.30 5.55
C PRO A 64 3.38 3.80 5.42
N TYR A 65 2.41 4.27 6.19
CA TYR A 65 1.91 5.64 6.15
C TYR A 65 1.64 6.15 7.56
N GLN A 66 1.98 7.41 7.83
CA GLN A 66 1.70 8.05 9.11
C GLN A 66 1.38 9.52 8.87
N GLY A 67 0.10 9.87 9.04
CA GLY A 67 -0.32 11.27 9.01
C GLY A 67 0.14 12.05 10.24
N TRP A 68 0.06 13.37 10.16
CA TRP A 68 0.35 14.30 11.24
C TRP A 68 -0.30 13.90 12.58
N TYR A 69 0.52 13.62 13.60
CA TYR A 69 0.10 13.09 14.91
C TYR A 69 -0.84 11.88 14.88
N GLN A 70 -0.81 11.08 13.82
CA GLN A 70 -1.53 9.81 13.73
C GLN A 70 -0.62 8.64 14.11
N LEU A 71 -1.26 7.51 14.42
CA LEU A 71 -0.57 6.23 14.52
C LEU A 71 -0.10 5.75 13.13
N PRO A 72 1.02 5.02 13.04
CA PRO A 72 1.42 4.32 11.82
C PRO A 72 0.33 3.37 11.33
N LYS A 73 0.12 3.36 10.01
CA LYS A 73 -0.88 2.56 9.30
C LYS A 73 -0.24 1.95 8.05
N ILE A 74 -0.93 1.00 7.45
CA ILE A 74 -0.65 0.53 6.11
C ILE A 74 -1.66 1.22 5.21
N LYS A 75 -1.17 1.91 4.20
CA LYS A 75 -2.03 2.44 3.15
C LYS A 75 -2.04 1.45 1.99
N LEU A 76 -3.24 1.00 1.64
CA LEU A 76 -3.54 0.08 0.56
C LEU A 76 -4.18 0.90 -0.56
N HIS A 77 -3.42 1.13 -1.62
CA HIS A 77 -3.87 1.87 -2.79
C HIS A 77 -4.28 0.88 -3.88
N ILE A 78 -5.51 1.00 -4.37
CA ILE A 78 -6.02 0.20 -5.47
C ILE A 78 -6.19 1.12 -6.67
N TYR A 79 -5.50 0.79 -7.75
CA TYR A 79 -5.57 1.53 -9.00
C TYR A 79 -6.03 0.62 -10.13
N ALA A 80 -7.12 1.02 -10.78
CA ALA A 80 -7.59 0.47 -12.04
C ALA A 80 -8.26 1.57 -12.88
N GLU A 81 -7.50 2.17 -13.80
CA GLU A 81 -7.92 3.34 -14.60
C GLU A 81 -9.28 3.15 -15.29
N ARG A 82 -9.56 1.94 -15.78
CA ARG A 82 -10.81 1.66 -16.50
C ARG A 82 -12.06 1.56 -15.61
N GLN A 83 -11.91 1.40 -14.31
CA GLN A 83 -13.03 1.40 -13.37
C GLN A 83 -13.19 2.74 -12.66
N ASP A 84 -12.40 3.76 -13.04
CA ASP A 84 -12.24 5.00 -12.27
C ASP A 84 -11.97 4.70 -10.78
N LEU A 85 -11.28 3.58 -10.55
CA LEU A 85 -11.00 3.06 -9.22
C LEU A 85 -9.61 3.50 -8.83
N ASP A 86 -9.56 4.66 -8.19
CA ASP A 86 -8.39 5.19 -7.50
C ASP A 86 -8.79 5.39 -6.03
N VAL A 87 -8.61 4.34 -5.24
CA VAL A 87 -9.13 4.30 -3.87
C VAL A 87 -8.04 3.85 -2.91
N ASP A 88 -7.98 4.58 -1.80
CA ASP A 88 -7.10 4.33 -0.68
C ASP A 88 -7.87 3.75 0.51
N PHE A 89 -7.39 2.62 1.01
CA PHE A 89 -7.79 2.07 2.30
C PHE A 89 -6.66 2.25 3.32
N LEU A 90 -7.03 2.51 4.57
CA LEU A 90 -6.10 2.59 5.67
C LEU A 90 -6.34 1.40 6.59
N LEU A 91 -5.31 0.58 6.77
CA LEU A 91 -5.32 -0.58 7.65
C LEU A 91 -4.42 -0.33 8.85
N THR A 92 -4.84 -0.83 10.01
CA THR A 92 -3.92 -1.09 11.11
C THR A 92 -2.96 -2.23 10.74
N PRO A 93 -1.83 -2.37 11.45
CA PRO A 93 -0.94 -3.52 11.25
C PRO A 93 -1.63 -4.88 11.45
N ALA A 94 -2.58 -4.98 12.39
CA ALA A 94 -3.30 -6.22 12.63
C ALA A 94 -4.23 -6.59 11.47
N GLU A 95 -5.02 -5.62 10.97
CA GLU A 95 -5.90 -5.83 9.82
C GLU A 95 -5.11 -6.15 8.54
N ALA A 96 -3.92 -5.57 8.37
CA ALA A 96 -3.05 -5.90 7.24
C ALA A 96 -2.50 -7.34 7.33
N ILE A 97 -2.18 -7.82 8.52
CA ILE A 97 -1.78 -9.22 8.76
C ILE A 97 -2.96 -10.15 8.45
N GLU A 98 -4.15 -9.87 8.99
CA GLU A 98 -5.36 -10.65 8.74
C GLU A 98 -5.67 -10.75 7.24
N LEU A 99 -5.62 -9.63 6.51
CA LEU A 99 -5.79 -9.62 5.06
C LEU A 99 -4.76 -10.51 4.35
N ALA A 100 -3.49 -10.43 4.75
CA ALA A 100 -2.44 -11.27 4.17
C ALA A 100 -2.67 -12.76 4.44
N GLU A 101 -3.12 -13.12 5.64
CA GLU A 101 -3.46 -14.49 6.01
C GLU A 101 -4.63 -15.03 5.18
N HIS A 102 -5.68 -14.22 4.96
CA HIS A 102 -6.80 -14.59 4.10
C HIS A 102 -6.37 -14.83 2.65
N LEU A 103 -5.45 -14.02 2.12
CA LEU A 103 -4.89 -14.22 0.79
C LEU A 103 -4.12 -15.54 0.70
N ILE A 104 -3.24 -15.82 1.66
CA ILE A 104 -2.47 -17.08 1.70
C ILE A 104 -3.40 -18.30 1.77
N THR A 105 -4.37 -18.26 2.68
CA THR A 105 -5.37 -19.33 2.85
C THR A 105 -6.14 -19.60 1.55
N THR A 106 -6.46 -18.55 0.79
CA THR A 106 -7.13 -18.67 -0.51
C THR A 106 -6.24 -19.38 -1.54
N VAL A 107 -4.94 -19.05 -1.58
CA VAL A 107 -3.97 -19.73 -2.45
C VAL A 107 -3.90 -21.23 -2.13
N GLU A 108 -3.81 -21.58 -0.84
CA GLU A 108 -3.77 -22.98 -0.39
C GLU A 108 -5.04 -23.74 -0.79
N THR A 109 -6.20 -23.09 -0.69
CA THR A 109 -7.49 -23.66 -1.11
C THR A 109 -7.51 -24.02 -2.60
N ILE A 110 -6.98 -23.14 -3.46
CA ILE A 110 -6.88 -23.39 -4.90
C ILE A 110 -5.93 -24.56 -5.17
N ALA A 111 -4.76 -24.55 -4.54
CA ALA A 111 -3.74 -25.60 -4.73
C ALA A 111 -4.27 -26.99 -4.33
N LEU A 112 -5.02 -27.08 -3.23
CA LEU A 112 -5.67 -28.32 -2.80
C LEU A 112 -6.70 -28.81 -3.83
N ALA A 113 -7.55 -27.91 -4.34
CA ALA A 113 -8.54 -28.24 -5.35
C ALA A 113 -7.92 -28.70 -6.68
N GLU A 114 -6.75 -28.19 -7.05
CA GLU A 114 -5.99 -28.65 -8.22
C GLU A 114 -5.34 -30.01 -7.99
N ALA A 115 -4.82 -30.27 -6.79
CA ALA A 115 -4.23 -31.56 -6.43
C ALA A 115 -5.28 -32.69 -6.45
N SER A 116 -6.50 -32.43 -5.99
CA SER A 116 -7.60 -33.42 -6.02
C SER A 116 -8.18 -33.70 -7.41
N ARG A 117 -7.81 -32.89 -8.43
CA ARG A 117 -8.24 -33.08 -9.83
C ARG A 117 -7.25 -33.89 -10.67
N ARG A 118 -6.09 -34.24 -10.09
CA ARG A 118 -5.07 -35.09 -10.70
C ARG A 118 -5.22 -36.52 -10.21
#